data_AF-A0A7Y5JVH4-F1
#
_entry.id   AF-A0A7Y5JVH4-F1
#
_cell.length_a   1.000
_cell.length_b   1.000
_cell.length_c   1.000
_cell.angle_alpha   90.00
_cell.angle_beta   90.00
_cell.angle_gamma   90.00
#
_symmetry.space_group_name_H-M   'P 1'
#
loop_
_entity.id
_entity.type
_entity.pdbx_description
1 polymer ?
#
loop_
_entity_poly.entity_id
_entity_poly.type
_entity_poly.pdbx_seq_one_letter_code
_entity_poly.pdbx_strand_id
1 'polypeptide(L)'
;MVDTPAADRRSESGLDDDDFAPVWADDDRPRIPRVAGEREALTAYLEYYRATVDMKCRGVTPDQARTRSMPPSTMSLHGLVRHLAGVERWWFQQNFERRDVPFLFFTEDEPDLDFNPPADADFTADLATWRAECAVSREIVAAHDLDDTARPLDWYEDVDLRWLVLRMITEYAQHCGHADLLREGVDGRTGA
;
A
#
# COMPACT_ATOMS: atom_id res chain seq x y z
N MET A 1 39.84 23.46 -7.91
CA MET A 1 38.39 23.64 -8.05
C MET A 1 37.89 23.88 -6.64
N VAL A 2 37.38 25.07 -6.35
CA VAL A 2 37.07 25.51 -4.98
C VAL A 2 35.82 24.77 -4.51
N ASP A 3 35.95 24.06 -3.41
CA ASP A 3 34.86 23.42 -2.68
C ASP A 3 34.06 24.53 -1.99
N THR A 4 32.94 24.92 -2.60
CA THR A 4 32.02 25.90 -2.01
C THR A 4 31.17 25.16 -0.98
N PRO A 5 31.13 25.60 0.29
CA PRO A 5 30.27 24.96 1.29
C PRO A 5 28.83 25.01 0.80
N ALA A 6 28.08 23.92 0.98
CA ALA A 6 26.65 23.90 0.72
C ALA A 6 26.00 24.99 1.60
N ALA A 7 25.76 26.15 1.00
CA ALA A 7 24.98 27.21 1.62
C ALA A 7 23.64 26.60 2.04
N ASP A 8 23.17 27.01 3.22
CA ASP A 8 21.86 26.71 3.80
C ASP A 8 20.75 27.04 2.77
N ARG A 9 20.51 26.10 1.86
CA ARG A 9 19.58 26.24 0.74
C ARG A 9 18.20 25.96 1.28
N ARG A 10 17.58 26.97 1.88
CA ARG A 10 16.14 26.98 2.11
C ARG A 10 15.41 27.06 0.77
N SER A 11 14.25 26.42 0.70
CA SER A 11 13.32 26.61 -0.42
C SER A 11 12.91 28.09 -0.53
N GLU A 12 12.38 28.50 -1.68
CA GLU A 12 11.85 29.87 -1.85
C GLU A 12 10.69 30.19 -0.90
N SER A 13 9.92 29.17 -0.49
CA SER A 13 8.86 29.31 0.53
C SER A 13 9.41 29.35 1.96
N GLY A 14 10.68 28.99 2.16
CA GLY A 14 11.28 28.78 3.47
C GLY A 14 10.84 27.50 4.18
N LEU A 15 9.97 26.69 3.54
CA LEU A 15 9.46 25.41 4.02
C LEU A 15 10.19 24.24 3.37
N ASP A 16 10.40 23.16 4.09
CA ASP A 16 10.84 21.88 3.53
C ASP A 16 9.70 20.86 3.46
N ASP A 17 9.98 19.67 2.93
CA ASP A 17 8.96 18.62 2.76
C ASP A 17 8.40 18.16 4.12
N ASP A 18 9.20 18.24 5.19
CA ASP A 18 8.82 17.77 6.52
C ASP A 18 7.88 18.77 7.23
N ASP A 19 7.76 20.00 6.73
CA ASP A 19 6.80 21.00 7.23
C ASP A 19 5.33 20.71 6.86
N PHE A 20 5.07 19.84 5.88
CA PHE A 20 3.72 19.62 5.36
C PHE A 20 2.98 18.44 6.01
N ALA A 21 3.70 17.52 6.66
CA ALA A 21 3.11 16.37 7.33
C ALA A 21 3.97 15.92 8.53
N PRO A 22 3.36 15.40 9.60
CA PRO A 22 4.11 14.79 10.70
C PRO A 22 4.97 13.63 10.19
N VAL A 23 6.28 13.68 10.43
CA VAL A 23 7.18 12.57 10.10
C VAL A 23 7.37 11.70 11.33
N TRP A 24 7.20 10.39 11.16
CA TRP A 24 7.51 9.44 12.24
C TRP A 24 9.03 9.34 12.42
N ALA A 25 9.50 9.28 13.67
CA ALA A 25 10.95 9.26 13.95
C ALA A 25 11.67 8.05 13.34
N ASP A 26 10.95 6.96 13.09
CA ASP A 26 11.39 5.72 12.48
C ASP A 26 10.91 5.55 11.02
N ASP A 27 10.60 6.66 10.33
CA ASP A 27 10.25 6.66 8.92
C ASP A 27 11.47 6.31 8.05
N ASP A 28 11.46 5.11 7.49
CA ASP A 28 12.45 4.57 6.57
C ASP A 28 11.85 4.29 5.18
N ARG A 29 10.72 4.92 4.85
CA ARG A 29 10.06 4.75 3.54
C ARG A 29 11.02 5.17 2.42
N PRO A 30 10.98 4.48 1.27
CA PRO A 30 11.83 4.84 0.14
C PRO A 30 11.47 6.24 -0.35
N ARG A 31 12.48 7.07 -0.65
CA ARG A 31 12.25 8.40 -1.22
C ARG A 31 11.76 8.26 -2.66
N ILE A 32 10.74 9.02 -3.01
CA ILE A 32 10.26 9.12 -4.39
C ILE A 32 11.20 10.06 -5.16
N PRO A 33 11.79 9.63 -6.29
CA PRO A 33 12.65 10.49 -7.08
C PRO A 33 11.84 11.63 -7.70
N ARG A 34 12.34 12.87 -7.56
CA ARG A 34 11.67 14.07 -8.09
C ARG A 34 11.80 14.22 -9.61
N VAL A 35 12.78 13.56 -10.22
CA VAL A 35 13.02 13.52 -11.67
C VAL A 35 13.36 12.08 -12.02
N ALA A 36 12.47 11.44 -12.77
CA ALA A 36 12.53 10.02 -13.08
C ALA A 36 11.82 9.72 -14.40
N GLY A 37 12.11 8.55 -14.99
CA GLY A 37 11.31 8.01 -16.09
C GLY A 37 9.92 7.55 -15.60
N GLU A 38 8.97 7.37 -16.51
CA GLU A 38 7.59 7.02 -16.16
C GLU A 38 7.49 5.76 -15.27
N ARG A 39 8.14 4.66 -15.67
CA ARG A 39 8.15 3.42 -14.88
C ARG A 39 8.76 3.61 -13.50
N GLU A 40 9.88 4.30 -13.43
CA GLU A 40 10.58 4.57 -12.17
C GLU A 40 9.70 5.41 -11.23
N ALA A 41 9.03 6.44 -11.75
CA ALA A 41 8.09 7.25 -10.97
C ALA A 41 6.91 6.40 -10.45
N LEU A 42 6.23 5.66 -11.33
CA LEU A 42 5.07 4.82 -10.95
C LEU A 42 5.43 3.77 -9.90
N THR A 43 6.54 3.05 -10.12
CA THR A 43 6.99 2.03 -9.16
C THR A 43 7.43 2.66 -7.84
N ALA A 44 8.14 3.79 -7.86
CA ALA A 44 8.53 4.48 -6.63
C ALA A 44 7.33 4.97 -5.80
N TYR A 45 6.28 5.51 -6.44
CA TYR A 45 5.04 5.89 -5.74
C TYR A 45 4.34 4.68 -5.12
N LEU A 46 4.21 3.58 -5.85
CA LEU A 46 3.57 2.38 -5.33
C LEU A 46 4.38 1.79 -4.16
N GLU A 47 5.70 1.75 -4.27
CA GLU A 47 6.59 1.28 -3.20
C GLU A 47 6.55 2.19 -1.97
N TYR A 48 6.45 3.51 -2.14
CA TYR A 48 6.28 4.44 -1.03
C TYR A 48 5.03 4.14 -0.21
N TYR A 49 3.89 3.90 -0.87
CA TYR A 49 2.65 3.58 -0.14
C TYR A 49 2.64 2.17 0.44
N ARG A 50 3.23 1.17 -0.24
CA ARG A 50 3.47 -0.16 0.37
C ARG A 50 4.31 -0.03 1.64
N ALA A 51 5.41 0.72 1.59
CA ALA A 51 6.24 0.98 2.76
C ALA A 51 5.49 1.76 3.85
N THR A 52 4.58 2.65 3.46
CA THR A 52 3.68 3.34 4.41
C THR A 52 2.81 2.35 5.15
N VAL A 53 2.14 1.40 4.47
CA VAL A 53 1.34 0.37 5.14
C VAL A 53 2.20 -0.47 6.09
N ASP A 54 3.40 -0.85 5.68
CA ASP A 54 4.35 -1.60 6.53
C ASP A 54 4.69 -0.80 7.80
N MET A 55 5.06 0.47 7.64
CA MET A 55 5.32 1.40 8.74
C MET A 55 4.11 1.52 9.67
N LYS A 56 2.89 1.65 9.13
CA LYS A 56 1.63 1.71 9.90
C LYS A 56 1.31 0.39 10.62
N CYS A 57 2.00 -0.72 10.35
CA CYS A 57 1.87 -1.96 11.11
C CYS A 57 2.92 -2.12 12.22
N ARG A 58 3.95 -1.27 12.26
CA ARG A 58 5.03 -1.38 13.26
C ARG A 58 4.55 -1.00 14.65
N GLY A 59 4.98 -1.79 15.64
CA GLY A 59 4.69 -1.59 17.06
C GLY A 59 3.24 -1.83 17.47
N VAL A 60 2.41 -2.38 16.57
CA VAL A 60 0.99 -2.67 16.84
C VAL A 60 0.86 -4.11 17.35
N THR A 61 0.18 -4.31 18.48
CA THR A 61 -0.15 -5.66 18.96
C THR A 61 -1.30 -6.27 18.15
N PRO A 62 -1.47 -7.61 18.13
CA PRO A 62 -2.61 -8.23 17.44
C PRO A 62 -3.98 -7.67 17.86
N ASP A 63 -4.18 -7.40 19.16
CA ASP A 63 -5.44 -6.83 19.67
C ASP A 63 -5.67 -5.40 19.18
N GLN A 64 -4.60 -4.59 19.16
CA GLN A 64 -4.65 -3.24 18.60
C GLN A 64 -4.95 -3.27 17.10
N ALA A 65 -4.32 -4.18 16.34
CA ALA A 65 -4.54 -4.31 14.90
C ALA A 65 -6.00 -4.67 14.56
N ARG A 66 -6.67 -5.42 15.44
CA ARG A 66 -8.08 -5.82 15.30
C ARG A 66 -9.07 -4.76 15.78
N THR A 67 -8.60 -3.73 16.49
CA THR A 67 -9.46 -2.71 17.06
C THR A 67 -10.14 -1.89 15.96
N ARG A 68 -11.47 -1.74 16.05
CA ARG A 68 -12.29 -0.92 15.17
C ARG A 68 -12.43 0.48 15.76
N SER A 69 -11.39 1.30 15.62
CA SER A 69 -11.21 2.53 16.40
C SER A 69 -12.02 3.73 15.94
N MET A 70 -12.73 3.63 14.80
CA MET A 70 -13.40 4.77 14.15
C MET A 70 -14.89 4.53 13.88
N PRO A 71 -15.77 4.43 14.89
CA PRO A 71 -17.19 4.25 14.67
C PRO A 71 -17.80 5.42 13.86
N PRO A 72 -18.76 5.17 12.95
CA PRO A 72 -19.46 3.90 12.74
C PRO A 72 -18.72 2.91 11.82
N SER A 73 -17.50 3.22 11.36
CA SER A 73 -16.70 2.29 10.56
C SER A 73 -16.37 1.03 11.34
N THR A 74 -16.42 -0.10 10.65
CA THR A 74 -16.02 -1.41 11.15
C THR A 74 -14.62 -1.81 10.69
N MET A 75 -13.89 -0.91 10.02
CA MET A 75 -12.53 -1.17 9.58
C MET A 75 -11.58 -1.34 10.76
N SER A 76 -10.60 -2.21 10.56
CA SER A 76 -9.46 -2.41 11.47
C SER A 76 -8.18 -2.47 10.64
N LEU A 77 -7.02 -2.26 11.25
CA LEU A 77 -5.75 -2.33 10.54
C LEU A 77 -5.47 -3.76 10.04
N HIS A 78 -5.84 -4.78 10.83
CA HIS A 78 -5.73 -6.18 10.42
C HIS A 78 -6.57 -6.44 9.18
N GLY A 79 -7.82 -5.98 9.17
CA GLY A 79 -8.67 -6.18 8.00
C GLY A 79 -8.16 -5.45 6.76
N LEU A 80 -7.59 -4.25 6.95
CA LEU A 80 -6.97 -3.49 5.86
C LEU A 80 -5.78 -4.22 5.21
N VAL A 81 -4.94 -4.87 6.02
CA VAL A 81 -3.80 -5.65 5.51
C VAL A 81 -4.27 -6.85 4.70
N ARG A 82 -5.32 -7.56 5.17
CA ARG A 82 -5.92 -8.66 4.40
C ARG A 82 -6.49 -8.19 3.08
N HIS A 83 -7.22 -7.08 3.11
CA HIS A 83 -7.79 -6.47 1.92
C HIS A 83 -6.70 -6.16 0.89
N LEU A 84 -5.63 -5.47 1.30
CA LEU A 84 -4.53 -5.13 0.41
C LEU A 84 -3.80 -6.36 -0.14
N ALA A 85 -3.68 -7.46 0.62
CA ALA A 85 -3.15 -8.72 0.11
C ALA A 85 -4.05 -9.29 -1.01
N GLY A 86 -5.36 -9.26 -0.79
CA GLY A 86 -6.36 -9.68 -1.79
C GLY A 86 -6.29 -8.81 -3.05
N VAL A 87 -6.21 -7.49 -2.90
CA VAL A 87 -6.14 -6.53 -4.02
C VAL A 87 -4.86 -6.72 -4.85
N GLU A 88 -3.70 -6.95 -4.23
CA GLU A 88 -2.45 -7.28 -4.92
C GLU A 88 -2.61 -8.54 -5.79
N ARG A 89 -3.12 -9.63 -5.20
CA ARG A 89 -3.37 -10.88 -5.93
C ARG A 89 -4.38 -10.69 -7.05
N TRP A 90 -5.49 -10.02 -6.74
CA TRP A 90 -6.60 -9.80 -7.66
C TRP A 90 -6.13 -9.08 -8.90
N TRP A 91 -5.48 -7.93 -8.77
CA TRP A 91 -5.12 -7.15 -9.93
C TRP A 91 -3.95 -7.75 -10.70
N PHE A 92 -2.84 -8.07 -10.04
CA PHE A 92 -1.64 -8.53 -10.74
C PHE A 92 -1.73 -9.98 -11.19
N GLN A 93 -2.17 -10.90 -10.32
CA GLN A 93 -2.15 -12.33 -10.66
C GLN A 93 -3.41 -12.76 -11.41
N GLN A 94 -4.60 -12.44 -10.89
CA GLN A 94 -5.85 -12.96 -11.45
C GLN A 94 -6.33 -12.15 -12.67
N ASN A 95 -6.20 -10.82 -12.64
CA ASN A 95 -6.68 -9.97 -13.73
C ASN A 95 -5.64 -9.70 -14.81
N PHE A 96 -4.40 -9.38 -14.46
CA PHE A 96 -3.36 -9.09 -15.45
C PHE A 96 -2.73 -10.37 -16.00
N GLU A 97 -2.12 -11.19 -15.14
CA GLU A 97 -1.46 -12.44 -15.56
C GLU A 97 -2.42 -13.59 -15.88
N ARG A 98 -3.71 -13.46 -15.54
CA ARG A 98 -4.74 -14.51 -15.72
C ARG A 98 -4.37 -15.84 -15.04
N ARG A 99 -3.64 -15.80 -13.93
CA ARG A 99 -3.30 -16.99 -13.15
C ARG A 99 -4.52 -17.54 -12.45
N ASP A 100 -4.67 -18.85 -12.49
CA ASP A 100 -5.64 -19.59 -11.68
C ASP A 100 -5.09 -19.79 -10.28
N VAL A 101 -5.22 -18.76 -9.44
CA VAL A 101 -4.85 -18.76 -8.02
C VAL A 101 -6.07 -18.44 -7.18
N PRO A 102 -6.23 -19.03 -5.97
CA PRO A 102 -7.40 -18.80 -5.14
C PRO A 102 -7.45 -17.36 -4.61
N PHE A 103 -8.65 -16.86 -4.36
CA PHE A 103 -8.85 -15.63 -3.58
C PHE A 103 -8.23 -15.77 -2.18
N LEU A 104 -7.71 -14.66 -1.67
CA LEU A 104 -7.27 -14.56 -0.28
C LEU A 104 -8.42 -14.05 0.58
N PHE A 105 -8.52 -14.58 1.81
CA PHE A 105 -9.49 -14.12 2.81
C PHE A 105 -10.91 -13.99 2.25
N PHE A 106 -11.37 -15.05 1.60
CA PHE A 106 -12.68 -15.11 0.95
C PHE A 106 -13.23 -16.54 1.01
N THR A 107 -14.51 -16.65 1.26
CA THR A 107 -15.31 -17.85 0.97
C THR A 107 -16.65 -17.41 0.38
N GLU A 108 -17.37 -18.31 -0.29
CA GLU A 108 -18.70 -17.97 -0.83
C GLU A 108 -19.70 -17.60 0.28
N ASP A 109 -19.59 -18.22 1.45
CA ASP A 109 -20.45 -17.96 2.61
C ASP A 109 -20.04 -16.69 3.39
N GLU A 110 -18.75 -16.33 3.36
CA GLU A 110 -18.19 -15.16 4.04
C GLU A 110 -17.26 -14.38 3.09
N PRO A 111 -17.82 -13.50 2.22
CA PRO A 111 -17.05 -12.80 1.21
C PRO A 111 -16.18 -11.66 1.77
N ASP A 112 -16.53 -11.13 2.95
CA ASP A 112 -15.87 -9.99 3.59
C ASP A 112 -14.87 -10.42 4.68
N LEU A 113 -14.26 -11.61 4.55
CA LEU A 113 -13.27 -12.14 5.51
C LEU A 113 -11.97 -11.31 5.54
N ASP A 114 -11.76 -10.46 4.53
CA ASP A 114 -10.73 -9.44 4.51
C ASP A 114 -11.03 -8.36 5.55
N PHE A 115 -12.24 -7.78 5.61
CA PHE A 115 -12.62 -6.76 6.59
C PHE A 115 -13.19 -7.29 7.90
N ASN A 116 -13.56 -8.58 7.95
CA ASN A 116 -14.04 -9.28 9.14
C ASN A 116 -13.14 -10.47 9.48
N PRO A 117 -11.90 -10.25 9.94
CA PRO A 117 -11.02 -11.35 10.31
C PRO A 117 -11.64 -12.22 11.42
N PRO A 118 -11.61 -13.56 11.31
CA PRO A 118 -12.11 -14.44 12.34
C PRO A 118 -11.28 -14.31 13.63
N ALA A 119 -11.84 -14.78 14.74
CA ALA A 119 -11.25 -14.61 16.07
C ALA A 119 -9.84 -15.21 16.20
N ASP A 120 -9.54 -16.26 15.44
CA ASP A 120 -8.27 -16.99 15.42
C ASP A 120 -7.28 -16.50 14.35
N ALA A 121 -7.65 -15.50 13.53
CA ALA A 121 -6.74 -14.91 12.54
C ALA A 121 -5.42 -14.40 13.16
N ASP A 122 -4.31 -14.59 12.45
CA ASP A 122 -2.99 -14.14 12.89
C ASP A 122 -2.56 -12.93 12.07
N PHE A 123 -2.53 -11.76 12.72
CA PHE A 123 -2.10 -10.52 12.08
C PHE A 123 -0.67 -10.59 11.53
N THR A 124 0.24 -11.30 12.21
CA THR A 124 1.64 -11.42 11.77
C THR A 124 1.73 -12.27 10.50
N ALA A 125 0.99 -13.38 10.47
CA ALA A 125 0.93 -14.26 9.30
C ALA A 125 0.24 -13.58 8.10
N ASP A 126 -0.84 -12.84 8.34
CA ASP A 126 -1.56 -12.11 7.29
C ASP A 126 -0.73 -10.95 6.73
N LEU A 127 0.04 -10.26 7.59
CA LEU A 127 1.01 -9.25 7.15
C LEU A 127 2.14 -9.87 6.30
N ALA A 128 2.63 -11.05 6.68
CA ALA A 128 3.60 -11.78 5.86
C ALA A 128 3.01 -12.21 4.50
N THR A 129 1.74 -12.59 4.49
CA THR A 129 1.00 -12.92 3.25
C THR A 129 0.92 -11.70 2.34
N TRP A 130 0.49 -10.55 2.85
CA TRP A 130 0.47 -9.30 2.09
C TRP A 130 1.84 -8.93 1.49
N ARG A 131 2.92 -9.05 2.29
CA ARG A 131 4.29 -8.80 1.81
C ARG A 131 4.70 -9.75 0.68
N ALA A 132 4.30 -11.01 0.75
CA ALA A 132 4.56 -12.00 -0.30
C ALA A 132 3.81 -11.64 -1.59
N GLU A 133 2.54 -11.23 -1.50
CA GLU A 133 1.79 -10.77 -2.67
C GLU A 133 2.41 -9.52 -3.30
N CYS A 134 2.88 -8.56 -2.49
CA CYS A 134 3.64 -7.42 -2.99
C CYS A 134 4.91 -7.85 -3.75
N ALA A 135 5.61 -8.89 -3.29
CA ALA A 135 6.79 -9.41 -3.98
C ALA A 135 6.43 -9.98 -5.37
N VAL A 136 5.35 -10.77 -5.45
CA VAL A 136 4.85 -11.30 -6.72
C VAL A 136 4.43 -10.17 -7.67
N SER A 137 3.73 -9.15 -7.17
CA SER A 137 3.36 -7.99 -7.98
C SER A 137 4.58 -7.25 -8.54
N ARG A 138 5.67 -7.14 -7.78
CA ARG A 138 6.94 -6.55 -8.26
C ARG A 138 7.55 -7.37 -9.39
N GLU A 139 7.55 -8.69 -9.27
CA GLU A 139 8.05 -9.58 -10.33
C GLU A 139 7.26 -9.40 -11.62
N ILE A 140 5.93 -9.33 -11.54
CA ILE A 140 5.04 -9.11 -12.68
C ILE A 140 5.31 -7.74 -13.33
N VAL A 141 5.37 -6.66 -12.54
CA VAL A 141 5.66 -5.32 -13.07
C VAL A 141 7.03 -5.26 -13.74
N ALA A 142 8.03 -5.98 -13.23
CA ALA A 142 9.37 -6.02 -13.80
C ALA A 142 9.46 -6.85 -15.09
N ALA A 143 8.58 -7.85 -15.27
CA ALA A 143 8.58 -8.74 -16.42
C ALA A 143 7.87 -8.16 -17.65
N HIS A 144 7.09 -7.10 -17.49
CA HIS A 144 6.18 -6.56 -18.50
C HIS A 144 6.44 -5.10 -18.84
N ASP A 145 6.14 -4.73 -20.09
CA ASP A 145 6.12 -3.35 -20.54
C ASP A 145 4.87 -2.62 -20.02
N LEU A 146 4.97 -1.30 -19.81
CA LEU A 146 3.83 -0.52 -19.29
C LEU A 146 2.62 -0.53 -20.25
N ASP A 147 2.87 -0.76 -21.53
CA ASP A 147 1.87 -0.82 -22.60
C ASP A 147 1.35 -2.24 -22.83
N ASP A 148 1.86 -3.25 -22.11
CA ASP A 148 1.33 -4.60 -22.19
C ASP A 148 -0.11 -4.64 -21.64
N THR A 149 -1.01 -5.23 -22.40
CA THR A 149 -2.44 -5.24 -22.10
C THR A 149 -2.92 -6.59 -21.61
N ALA A 150 -3.85 -6.56 -20.67
CA ALA A 150 -4.63 -7.73 -20.27
C ALA A 150 -6.12 -7.37 -20.21
N ARG A 151 -6.98 -8.39 -20.36
CA ARG A 151 -8.42 -8.24 -20.13
C ARG A 151 -8.76 -8.72 -18.72
N PRO A 152 -9.21 -7.87 -17.79
CA PRO A 152 -9.67 -8.29 -16.46
C PRO A 152 -10.79 -9.34 -16.55
N LEU A 153 -10.98 -10.15 -15.49
CA LEU A 153 -11.88 -11.32 -15.48
C LEU A 153 -13.31 -10.96 -15.85
N ASP A 154 -13.84 -9.89 -15.28
CA ASP A 154 -15.25 -9.53 -15.39
C ASP A 154 -15.49 -8.30 -16.30
N TRP A 155 -14.49 -7.90 -17.07
CA TRP A 155 -14.53 -6.66 -17.86
C TRP A 155 -14.55 -6.94 -19.37
N TYR A 156 -15.18 -6.03 -20.12
CA TYR A 156 -15.32 -6.14 -21.57
C TYR A 156 -14.21 -5.41 -22.35
N GLU A 157 -13.39 -4.61 -21.66
CA GLU A 157 -12.31 -3.81 -22.22
C GLU A 157 -10.94 -4.24 -21.65
N ASP A 158 -9.90 -4.02 -22.44
CA ASP A 158 -8.53 -4.30 -22.05
C ASP A 158 -7.95 -3.11 -21.27
N VAL A 159 -7.07 -3.38 -20.33
CA VAL A 159 -6.29 -2.38 -19.59
C VAL A 159 -4.80 -2.64 -19.79
N ASP A 160 -3.99 -1.59 -19.83
CA ASP A 160 -2.54 -1.72 -19.85
C ASP A 160 -1.97 -1.80 -18.42
N LEU A 161 -0.73 -2.27 -18.30
CA LEU A 161 -0.05 -2.35 -17.00
C LEU A 161 0.07 -0.98 -16.32
N ARG A 162 0.25 0.09 -17.10
CA ARG A 162 0.27 1.46 -16.59
C ARG A 162 -1.00 1.82 -15.84
N TRP A 163 -2.17 1.57 -16.43
CA TRP A 163 -3.46 1.80 -15.80
C TRP A 163 -3.58 1.00 -14.50
N LEU A 164 -3.12 -0.26 -14.52
CA LEU A 164 -3.18 -1.12 -13.33
C LEU A 164 -2.30 -0.59 -12.20
N VAL A 165 -1.06 -0.18 -12.50
CA VAL A 165 -0.15 0.39 -11.48
C VAL A 165 -0.72 1.69 -10.92
N LEU A 166 -1.28 2.57 -11.76
CA LEU A 166 -1.98 3.77 -11.31
C LEU A 166 -3.16 3.45 -10.40
N ARG A 167 -3.95 2.43 -10.76
CA ARG A 167 -5.04 1.97 -9.90
C ARG A 167 -4.52 1.51 -8.54
N MET A 168 -3.48 0.69 -8.51
CA MET A 168 -2.89 0.24 -7.26
C MET A 168 -2.37 1.40 -6.41
N ILE A 169 -1.74 2.42 -7.02
CA ILE A 169 -1.33 3.64 -6.30
C ILE A 169 -2.56 4.30 -5.65
N THR A 170 -3.69 4.42 -6.36
CA THR A 170 -4.89 5.04 -5.79
C THR A 170 -5.52 4.23 -4.66
N GLU A 171 -5.58 2.90 -4.80
CA GLU A 171 -6.06 1.99 -3.74
C GLU A 171 -5.21 2.15 -2.47
N TYR A 172 -3.88 2.10 -2.62
CA TYR A 172 -2.96 2.26 -1.50
C TYR A 172 -3.02 3.65 -0.88
N ALA A 173 -3.06 4.72 -1.68
CA ALA A 173 -3.12 6.09 -1.17
C ALA A 173 -4.38 6.32 -0.32
N GLN A 174 -5.53 5.84 -0.80
CA GLN A 174 -6.79 5.89 -0.04
C GLN A 174 -6.68 5.12 1.27
N HIS A 175 -6.13 3.91 1.24
CA HIS A 175 -6.03 3.06 2.41
C HIS A 175 -4.96 3.50 3.41
N CYS A 176 -3.90 4.19 2.97
CA CYS A 176 -2.96 4.84 3.89
C CYS A 176 -3.65 5.93 4.72
N GLY A 177 -4.52 6.74 4.11
CA GLY A 177 -5.31 7.73 4.85
C GLY A 177 -6.28 7.08 5.85
N HIS A 178 -6.87 5.92 5.53
CA HIS A 178 -7.65 5.16 6.50
C HIS A 178 -6.77 4.59 7.64
N ALA A 179 -5.58 4.09 7.32
CA ALA A 179 -4.63 3.58 8.31
C ALA A 179 -4.19 4.68 9.30
N ASP A 180 -4.06 5.92 8.84
CA ASP A 180 -3.75 7.07 9.71
C ASP A 180 -4.82 7.26 10.80
N LEU A 181 -6.09 7.32 10.40
CA LEU A 181 -7.20 7.43 11.36
C LEU A 181 -7.25 6.22 12.29
N LEU A 182 -7.07 5.01 11.75
CA LEU A 182 -7.07 3.79 12.57
C LEU A 182 -5.97 3.83 13.63
N ARG A 183 -4.75 4.24 13.27
CA ARG A 183 -3.63 4.40 14.21
C ARG A 183 -3.90 5.49 15.23
N GLU A 184 -4.39 6.66 14.81
CA GLU A 184 -4.72 7.75 15.72
C GLU A 184 -5.71 7.30 16.80
N GLY A 185 -6.76 6.56 16.41
CA GLY A 185 -7.73 6.02 17.37
C GLY A 185 -7.20 4.88 18.26
N VAL A 186 -6.14 4.18 17.86
CA VAL A 186 -5.55 3.04 18.60
C VAL A 186 -4.46 3.50 19.58
N ASP A 187 -3.56 4.38 19.15
CA ASP A 187 -2.37 4.77 19.91
C ASP A 187 -2.02 6.27 19.82
N GLY A 188 -2.87 7.08 19.18
CA GLY A 188 -2.67 8.52 19.06
C GLY A 188 -1.63 8.94 18.02
N ARG A 189 -1.01 8.01 17.28
CA ARG A 189 -0.09 8.37 16.19
C ARG A 189 -0.87 8.92 15.00
N THR A 190 -0.55 10.15 14.62
CA THR A 190 -1.16 10.84 13.48
C THR A 190 -0.47 10.50 12.17
N GLY A 191 -1.11 10.91 11.06
CA GLY A 191 -0.66 10.62 9.70
C GLY A 191 0.78 11.04 9.39
N ALA A 192 1.40 10.30 8.48
CA ALA A 192 2.78 10.46 8.03
C ALA A 192 2.92 10.04 6.58
#